data_AF-A0A1H0YB57-F1
#
_entry.id   AF-A0A1H0YB57-F1
#
_cell.length_a   1.000
_cell.length_b   1.000
_cell.length_c   1.000
_cell.angle_alpha   90.00
_cell.angle_beta   90.00
_cell.angle_gamma   90.00
#
_symmetry.space_group_name_H-M   'P 1'
#
loop_
_entity.id
_entity.type
_entity.pdbx_description
1 polymer ?
#
loop_
_entity_poly.entity_id
_entity_poly.type
_entity_poly.pdbx_seq_one_letter_code
_entity_poly.pdbx_strand_id
1 'polypeptide(L)'
;MSTRTTPQQHLPGDGLRTALGIGGLIAIVLGLLIVCFPAASGAVTMQIVAALAAAYALVVGVVYLGTAVFARTIRGWARTGRVALGLLYIIGGVVMLVNLGATAAILAIFLSVTVGALWVFEGALAFATLKQSPSRAWSIVHGVVSVLAGAVLILTPLLAAVTLWLLLGVSMLVLGVVQAVRAFGMKPAA
;
A
#
# COMPACT_ATOMS: atom_id res chain seq x y z
N MET A 1 -43.86 36.12 7.75
CA MET A 1 -43.31 34.93 8.45
C MET A 1 -42.08 34.45 7.66
N SER A 2 -40.87 34.87 8.07
CA SER A 2 -39.62 34.55 7.38
C SER A 2 -38.87 33.52 8.23
N THR A 3 -38.85 32.28 7.78
CA THR A 3 -38.03 31.23 8.36
C THR A 3 -36.58 31.46 7.92
N ARG A 4 -35.77 32.08 8.79
CA ARG A 4 -34.31 32.05 8.64
C ARG A 4 -33.86 30.62 8.88
N THR A 5 -33.66 29.86 7.80
CA THR A 5 -32.83 28.66 7.85
C THR A 5 -31.40 29.13 7.99
N THR A 6 -30.92 29.28 9.22
CA THR A 6 -29.51 29.48 9.50
C THR A 6 -28.76 28.32 8.84
N PRO A 7 -27.86 28.54 7.88
CA PRO A 7 -27.07 27.45 7.33
C PRO A 7 -26.28 26.86 8.50
N GLN A 8 -26.48 25.57 8.76
CA GLN A 8 -25.65 24.77 9.66
C GLN A 8 -24.21 24.83 9.12
N GLN A 9 -23.47 25.87 9.50
CA GLN A 9 -22.05 25.97 9.26
C GLN A 9 -21.41 24.94 10.18
N HIS A 10 -21.18 23.73 9.67
CA HIS A 10 -20.30 22.77 10.32
C HIS A 10 -18.96 23.47 10.53
N LEU A 11 -18.70 23.88 11.78
CA LEU A 11 -17.43 24.46 12.18
C LEU A 11 -16.35 23.46 11.78
N PRO A 12 -15.34 23.85 10.99
CA PRO A 12 -14.33 22.93 10.46
C PRO A 12 -13.65 22.05 11.53
N GLY A 13 -13.67 22.47 12.80
CA GLY A 13 -13.12 21.74 13.94
C GLY A 13 -13.89 20.48 14.33
N ASP A 14 -15.21 20.41 14.21
CA ASP A 14 -15.99 19.27 14.71
C ASP A 14 -15.89 18.05 13.79
N GLY A 15 -15.90 18.27 12.48
CA GLY A 15 -15.61 17.24 11.48
C GLY A 15 -14.18 16.71 11.59
N LEU A 16 -13.22 17.59 11.86
CA LEU A 16 -11.81 17.19 12.05
C LEU A 16 -11.61 16.37 13.33
N ARG A 17 -12.23 16.77 14.45
CA ARG A 17 -12.16 16.04 15.73
C ARG A 17 -12.77 14.64 15.63
N THR A 18 -13.94 14.54 15.01
CA THR A 18 -14.63 13.25 14.82
C THR A 18 -13.85 12.35 13.87
N ALA A 19 -13.33 12.88 12.75
CA ALA A 19 -12.49 12.12 11.83
C ALA A 19 -11.20 11.61 12.50
N LEU A 20 -10.51 12.45 13.29
CA LEU A 20 -9.31 12.04 14.03
C LEU A 20 -9.60 11.03 15.14
N GLY A 21 -10.71 11.18 15.86
CA GLY A 21 -11.11 10.26 16.92
C GLY A 21 -11.46 8.88 16.38
N ILE A 22 -12.33 8.81 15.37
CA ILE A 22 -12.77 7.56 14.76
C ILE A 22 -11.62 6.92 13.97
N GLY A 23 -10.92 7.69 13.14
CA GLY A 23 -9.77 7.22 12.37
C GLY A 23 -8.65 6.70 13.27
N GLY A 24 -8.36 7.40 14.37
CA GLY A 24 -7.39 6.98 15.37
C GLY A 24 -7.77 5.67 16.05
N LEU A 25 -9.04 5.52 16.44
CA LEU A 25 -9.53 4.29 17.06
C LEU A 25 -9.45 3.10 16.10
N ILE A 26 -9.88 3.27 14.84
CA ILE A 26 -9.77 2.24 13.80
C ILE A 26 -8.29 1.86 13.59
N ALA A 27 -7.40 2.85 13.51
CA ALA A 27 -5.97 2.61 13.33
C ALA A 27 -5.38 1.80 14.50
N ILE A 28 -5.79 2.08 15.74
CA ILE A 28 -5.35 1.31 16.92
C ILE A 28 -5.82 -0.14 16.84
N VAL A 29 -7.11 -0.36 16.54
CA VAL A 29 -7.67 -1.72 16.48
C VAL A 29 -6.99 -2.54 15.39
N LEU A 30 -6.82 -1.97 14.19
CA LEU A 30 -6.13 -2.65 13.09
C LEU A 30 -4.65 -2.89 13.40
N GLY A 31 -3.96 -1.90 13.97
CA GLY A 31 -2.57 -2.03 14.38
C GLY A 31 -2.37 -3.14 15.42
N LEU A 32 -3.28 -3.26 16.39
CA LEU A 32 -3.24 -4.32 17.40
C LEU A 32 -3.47 -5.70 16.77
N LEU A 33 -4.42 -5.82 15.84
CA LEU A 33 -4.66 -7.06 15.09
C LEU A 33 -3.40 -7.51 14.35
N ILE A 34 -2.70 -6.58 13.70
CA ILE A 34 -1.46 -6.87 12.96
C ILE A 34 -0.36 -7.34 13.91
N VAL A 35 -0.16 -6.66 15.04
CA VAL A 35 0.92 -6.99 15.99
C VAL A 35 0.66 -8.31 16.71
N CYS A 36 -0.60 -8.62 17.06
CA CYS A 36 -0.95 -9.88 17.72
C CYS A 36 -0.92 -11.08 16.76
N PHE A 37 -1.25 -10.89 15.48
CA PHE A 37 -1.35 -11.98 14.50
C PHE A 37 -0.69 -11.62 13.15
N PRO A 38 0.63 -11.39 13.10
CA PRO A 38 1.27 -10.81 11.92
C PRO A 38 1.27 -11.74 10.72
N ALA A 39 1.54 -13.04 10.92
CA ALA A 39 1.58 -14.00 9.83
C ALA A 39 0.19 -14.25 9.23
N ALA A 40 -0.84 -14.43 10.06
CA ALA A 40 -2.19 -14.71 9.60
C ALA A 40 -2.82 -13.49 8.91
N SER A 41 -2.74 -12.31 9.54
CA SER A 41 -3.30 -11.07 8.97
C SER A 41 -2.60 -10.62 7.69
N GLY A 42 -1.27 -10.77 7.62
CA GLY A 42 -0.50 -10.47 6.43
C GLY A 42 -0.82 -11.40 5.27
N ALA A 43 -0.96 -12.71 5.53
CA ALA A 43 -1.32 -13.70 4.51
C ALA A 43 -2.72 -13.40 3.92
N VAL A 44 -3.72 -13.14 4.77
CA VAL A 44 -5.08 -12.79 4.31
C VAL A 44 -5.06 -11.50 3.48
N THR A 45 -4.33 -10.47 3.93
CA THR A 45 -4.23 -9.20 3.19
C THR A 45 -3.61 -9.40 1.81
N MET A 46 -2.52 -10.17 1.72
CA MET A 46 -1.87 -10.45 0.43
C MET A 46 -2.75 -11.30 -0.49
N GLN A 47 -3.60 -12.19 0.05
CA GLN A 47 -4.60 -12.91 -0.74
C GLN A 47 -5.67 -11.98 -1.31
N ILE A 48 -6.11 -10.98 -0.54
CA ILE A 48 -7.04 -9.95 -1.04
C ILE A 48 -6.37 -9.17 -2.17
N VAL A 49 -5.12 -8.74 -2.00
CA VAL A 49 -4.37 -8.04 -3.05
C VAL A 49 -4.20 -8.92 -4.29
N ALA A 50 -3.90 -10.21 -4.12
CA ALA A 50 -3.82 -11.17 -5.21
C ALA A 50 -5.15 -11.30 -5.96
N ALA A 51 -6.27 -11.35 -5.24
CA ALA A 51 -7.60 -11.46 -5.84
C ALA A 51 -7.94 -10.20 -6.65
N LEU A 52 -7.63 -9.02 -6.11
CA LEU A 52 -7.80 -7.74 -6.80
C LEU A 52 -6.93 -7.66 -8.06
N ALA A 53 -5.66 -8.08 -7.97
CA ALA A 53 -4.77 -8.12 -9.12
C ALA A 53 -5.26 -9.10 -10.20
N ALA A 54 -5.79 -10.25 -9.81
CA ALA A 54 -6.37 -11.22 -10.73
C ALA A 54 -7.65 -10.68 -11.39
N ALA A 55 -8.53 -10.03 -10.63
CA ALA A 55 -9.72 -9.38 -11.16
C ALA A 55 -9.36 -8.28 -12.18
N TYR A 56 -8.36 -7.45 -11.85
CA TYR A 56 -7.83 -6.45 -12.78
C TYR A 56 -7.30 -7.09 -14.06
N ALA A 57 -6.49 -8.16 -13.94
CA ALA A 57 -5.95 -8.89 -15.08
C ALA A 57 -7.07 -9.42 -16.00
N LEU A 58 -8.14 -9.99 -15.43
CA LEU A 58 -9.29 -10.46 -16.20
C LEU A 58 -10.00 -9.33 -16.95
N VAL A 59 -10.25 -8.20 -16.28
CA VAL A 59 -10.88 -7.02 -16.90
C VAL A 59 -10.03 -6.50 -18.06
N VAL A 60 -8.72 -6.34 -17.85
CA VAL A 60 -7.78 -5.91 -18.90
C VAL A 60 -7.77 -6.90 -20.07
N GLY A 61 -7.79 -8.20 -19.78
CA GLY A 61 -7.84 -9.24 -20.79
C GLY A 61 -9.08 -9.15 -21.69
N VAL A 62 -10.25 -8.96 -21.08
CA VAL A 62 -11.53 -8.75 -21.81
C VAL A 62 -11.48 -7.46 -22.62
N VAL A 63 -10.94 -6.37 -22.07
CA VAL A 63 -10.80 -5.09 -22.80
C VAL A 63 -9.87 -5.24 -24.02
N TYR A 64 -8.76 -5.97 -23.90
CA TYR A 64 -7.85 -6.21 -25.03
C TYR A 64 -8.46 -7.09 -26.11
N LEU A 65 -9.21 -8.13 -25.75
CA LEU A 65 -9.95 -8.93 -26.72
C LEU A 65 -11.06 -8.10 -27.39
N GLY A 66 -11.84 -7.35 -26.62
CA GLY A 66 -12.87 -6.46 -27.15
C GLY A 66 -12.29 -5.44 -28.12
N THR A 67 -11.22 -4.74 -27.76
CA THR A 67 -10.57 -3.77 -28.66
C THR A 67 -10.00 -4.44 -29.92
N ALA A 68 -9.46 -5.65 -29.82
CA ALA A 68 -8.98 -6.38 -30.99
C ALA A 68 -10.10 -6.84 -31.95
N VAL A 69 -11.31 -7.09 -31.43
CA VAL A 69 -12.47 -7.49 -32.24
C VAL A 69 -13.18 -6.28 -32.85
N PHE A 70 -13.46 -5.25 -32.04
CA PHE A 70 -14.32 -4.14 -32.43
C PHE A 70 -13.61 -2.98 -33.15
N ALA A 71 -12.30 -2.79 -32.93
CA ALA A 71 -11.60 -1.66 -33.52
C ALA A 71 -11.18 -1.94 -34.98
N ARG A 72 -11.89 -1.31 -35.93
CA ARG A 72 -11.63 -1.45 -37.37
C ARG A 72 -10.38 -0.71 -37.87
N THR A 73 -9.85 0.23 -37.07
CA THR A 73 -8.67 1.04 -37.40
C THR A 73 -7.35 0.33 -37.12
N ILE A 74 -7.36 -0.77 -36.36
CA ILE A 74 -6.16 -1.51 -35.94
C ILE A 74 -5.94 -2.68 -36.89
N ARG A 75 -4.79 -2.71 -37.58
CA ARG A 75 -4.44 -3.75 -38.56
C ARG A 75 -3.08 -4.39 -38.26
N GLY A 76 -2.86 -5.58 -38.83
CA GLY A 76 -1.58 -6.29 -38.75
C GLY A 76 -1.16 -6.66 -37.32
N TRP A 77 0.13 -6.46 -37.02
CA TRP A 77 0.78 -6.89 -35.78
C TRP A 77 0.11 -6.35 -34.50
N ALA A 78 -0.37 -5.11 -34.54
CA ALA A 78 -1.01 -4.48 -33.38
C ALA A 78 -2.35 -5.13 -32.99
N ARG A 79 -3.02 -5.82 -33.92
CA ARG A 79 -4.26 -6.57 -33.63
C ARG A 79 -3.91 -7.91 -32.98
N THR A 80 -3.00 -8.67 -33.59
CA THR A 80 -2.56 -9.97 -33.09
C THR A 80 -1.94 -9.84 -31.70
N GLY A 81 -1.11 -8.81 -31.46
CA GLY A 81 -0.53 -8.53 -30.16
C GLY A 81 -1.58 -8.30 -29.07
N ARG A 82 -2.67 -7.58 -29.36
CA ARG A 82 -3.77 -7.38 -28.40
C ARG A 82 -4.55 -8.66 -28.12
N VAL A 83 -4.80 -9.49 -29.15
CA VAL A 83 -5.45 -10.80 -28.93
C VAL A 83 -4.57 -11.67 -28.05
N ALA A 84 -3.28 -11.79 -28.37
CA ALA A 84 -2.34 -12.60 -27.61
C ALA A 84 -2.21 -12.10 -26.16
N LEU A 85 -2.04 -10.79 -25.96
CA LEU A 85 -1.91 -10.20 -24.64
C LEU A 85 -3.22 -10.29 -23.85
N GLY A 86 -4.37 -10.10 -24.49
CA GLY A 86 -5.68 -10.28 -23.88
C GLY A 86 -5.91 -11.70 -23.38
N LEU A 87 -5.55 -12.69 -24.20
CA LEU A 87 -5.62 -14.10 -23.81
C LEU A 87 -4.66 -14.43 -22.66
N LEU A 88 -3.42 -13.91 -22.71
CA LEU A 88 -2.44 -14.07 -21.64
C LEU A 88 -2.95 -13.49 -20.31
N TYR A 89 -3.56 -12.30 -20.34
CA TYR A 89 -4.16 -11.66 -19.17
C TYR A 89 -5.32 -12.48 -18.60
N ILE A 90 -6.20 -13.03 -19.45
CA ILE A 90 -7.30 -13.90 -18.99
C ILE A 90 -6.75 -15.17 -18.36
N ILE A 91 -5.86 -15.89 -19.04
CA ILE A 91 -5.27 -17.13 -18.54
C ILE A 91 -4.53 -16.86 -17.22
N GLY A 92 -3.70 -15.82 -17.19
CA GLY A 92 -2.97 -15.41 -15.99
C GLY A 92 -3.92 -15.07 -14.83
N GLY A 93 -4.96 -14.27 -15.08
CA GLY A 93 -5.96 -13.92 -14.08
C GLY A 93 -6.70 -15.14 -13.52
N VAL A 94 -7.09 -16.09 -14.37
CA VAL A 94 -7.73 -17.35 -13.92
C VAL A 94 -6.75 -18.18 -13.08
N VAL A 95 -5.51 -18.34 -13.54
CA VAL A 95 -4.47 -19.09 -12.80
C VAL A 95 -4.21 -18.46 -11.43
N MET A 96 -4.19 -17.13 -11.34
CA MET A 96 -4.02 -16.40 -10.09
C MET A 96 -5.19 -16.66 -9.12
N LEU A 97 -6.44 -16.66 -9.61
CA LEU A 97 -7.61 -16.95 -8.77
C LEU A 97 -7.61 -18.39 -8.24
N VAL A 98 -7.25 -19.35 -9.08
CA VAL A 98 -7.17 -20.76 -8.69
C VAL A 98 -6.05 -21.00 -7.67
N ASN A 99 -4.96 -20.23 -7.75
CA ASN A 99 -3.77 -20.40 -6.91
C ASN A 99 -3.53 -19.19 -5.99
N LEU A 100 -4.59 -18.70 -5.35
CA LEU A 100 -4.56 -17.41 -4.64
C LEU A 100 -3.47 -17.30 -3.58
N GLY A 101 -3.21 -18.37 -2.83
CA GLY A 101 -2.14 -18.41 -1.83
C GLY A 101 -0.74 -18.31 -2.44
N ALA A 102 -0.49 -19.00 -3.56
CA ALA A 102 0.80 -18.92 -4.25
C ALA A 102 1.00 -17.54 -4.91
N THR A 103 -0.05 -16.99 -5.51
CA THR A 103 -0.01 -15.62 -6.05
C THR A 103 0.26 -14.59 -4.96
N ALA A 104 -0.39 -14.70 -3.80
CA ALA A 104 -0.13 -13.85 -2.64
C ALA A 104 1.33 -13.93 -2.18
N ALA A 105 1.91 -15.13 -2.13
CA ALA A 105 3.31 -15.33 -1.76
C ALA A 105 4.27 -14.69 -2.78
N ILE A 106 4.02 -14.86 -4.07
CA ILE A 106 4.82 -14.24 -5.15
C ILE A 106 4.75 -12.72 -5.06
N LEU A 107 3.54 -12.15 -4.86
CA LEU A 107 3.36 -10.71 -4.69
C LEU A 107 4.07 -10.18 -3.45
N ALA A 108 4.02 -10.91 -2.34
CA ALA A 108 4.71 -10.54 -1.11
C ALA A 108 6.24 -10.54 -1.30
N ILE A 109 6.79 -11.52 -2.02
CA ILE A 109 8.21 -11.58 -2.38
C ILE A 109 8.56 -10.39 -3.27
N PHE A 110 7.78 -10.15 -4.33
CA PHE A 110 8.01 -9.05 -5.26
C PHE A 110 8.01 -7.69 -4.54
N LEU A 111 7.04 -7.45 -3.65
CA LEU A 111 6.97 -6.22 -2.87
C LEU A 111 8.17 -6.10 -1.93
N SER A 112 8.53 -7.16 -1.21
CA SER A 112 9.64 -7.13 -0.25
C SER A 112 10.97 -6.85 -0.90
N VAL A 113 11.24 -7.47 -2.06
CA VAL A 113 12.47 -7.20 -2.82
C VAL A 113 12.48 -5.78 -3.37
N THR A 114 11.33 -5.29 -3.85
CA THR A 114 11.21 -3.92 -4.38
C THR A 114 11.46 -2.88 -3.29
N VAL A 115 10.80 -3.03 -2.13
CA VAL A 115 11.01 -2.15 -0.97
C VAL A 115 12.45 -2.26 -0.47
N GLY A 116 13.01 -3.46 -0.43
CA GLY A 116 14.41 -3.67 -0.04
C GLY A 116 15.39 -2.96 -0.98
N ALA A 117 15.16 -3.03 -2.29
CA ALA A 117 15.97 -2.32 -3.29
C ALA A 117 15.85 -0.79 -3.14
N LEU A 118 14.66 -0.28 -2.86
CA LEU A 118 14.44 1.15 -2.60
C LEU A 118 15.21 1.61 -1.35
N TRP A 119 15.19 0.85 -0.26
CA TRP A 119 15.96 1.18 0.95
C TRP A 119 17.47 1.13 0.73
N VAL A 120 17.98 0.14 -0.01
CA VAL A 120 19.40 0.14 -0.40
C VAL A 120 19.74 1.39 -1.20
N PHE A 121 18.89 1.78 -2.15
CA PHE A 121 19.08 2.98 -2.96
C PHE A 121 19.03 4.25 -2.12
N GLU A 122 18.06 4.39 -1.22
CA GLU A 122 17.96 5.51 -0.28
C GLU A 122 19.18 5.61 0.63
N GLY A 123 19.69 4.47 1.10
CA GLY A 123 20.91 4.43 1.89
C GLY A 123 22.13 4.89 1.10
N ALA A 124 22.28 4.43 -0.15
CA ALA A 124 23.33 4.90 -1.05
C ALA A 124 23.21 6.43 -1.32
N LEU A 125 21.98 6.93 -1.50
CA LEU A 125 21.73 8.36 -1.70
C LEU A 125 22.07 9.19 -0.45
N ALA A 126 21.80 8.67 0.75
CA ALA A 126 22.17 9.31 2.01
C ALA A 126 23.69 9.50 2.12
N PHE A 127 24.48 8.54 1.64
CA PHE A 127 25.94 8.66 1.57
C PHE A 127 26.40 9.63 0.46
N ALA A 128 25.75 9.61 -0.70
CA ALA A 128 26.09 10.49 -1.82
C ALA A 128 25.86 11.98 -1.49
N THR A 129 24.87 12.28 -0.66
CA THR A 129 24.45 13.66 -0.31
C THR A 129 25.03 14.15 1.03
N LEU A 130 25.97 13.43 1.64
CA LEU A 130 26.53 13.75 2.96
C LEU A 130 27.03 15.20 3.10
N LYS A 131 27.65 15.74 2.04
CA LYS A 131 28.20 17.11 2.06
C LYS A 131 27.13 18.19 2.16
N GLN A 132 25.91 17.89 1.70
CA GLN A 132 24.75 18.78 1.68
C GLN A 132 23.85 18.58 2.91
N SER A 133 24.11 17.54 3.72
CA SER A 133 23.29 17.20 4.88
C SER A 133 23.52 18.17 6.04
N PRO A 134 22.44 18.71 6.65
CA PRO A 134 22.52 19.50 7.88
C PRO A 134 23.14 18.73 9.06
N SER A 135 22.97 17.41 9.11
CA SER A 135 23.49 16.56 10.18
C SER A 135 24.17 15.32 9.60
N ARG A 136 25.47 15.44 9.33
CA ARG A 136 26.28 14.37 8.72
C ARG A 136 26.19 13.05 9.48
N ALA A 137 26.25 13.10 10.82
CA ALA A 137 26.16 11.91 11.65
C ALA A 137 24.84 11.16 11.48
N TRP A 138 23.71 11.88 11.43
CA TRP A 138 22.40 11.26 11.24
C TRP A 138 22.25 10.65 9.84
N SER A 139 22.74 11.34 8.81
CA SER A 139 22.72 10.79 7.45
C SER A 139 23.56 9.53 7.30
N ILE A 140 24.70 9.44 7.99
CA ILE A 140 25.51 8.20 8.02
C ILE A 140 24.73 7.07 8.69
N VAL A 141 24.15 7.31 9.87
CA VAL A 141 23.36 6.30 10.61
C VAL A 141 22.19 5.82 9.77
N HIS A 142 21.40 6.74 9.20
CA HIS A 142 20.30 6.39 8.30
C HIS A 142 20.78 5.60 7.09
N GLY A 143 21.88 6.02 6.46
CA GLY A 143 22.46 5.33 5.32
C GLY A 143 22.81 3.88 5.62
N VAL A 144 23.51 3.65 6.74
CA VAL A 144 23.90 2.30 7.16
C VAL A 144 22.67 1.45 7.47
N VAL A 145 21.74 1.97 8.28
CA VAL A 145 20.52 1.25 8.67
C VAL A 145 19.69 0.90 7.43
N SER A 146 19.51 1.85 6.51
CA SER A 146 18.70 1.64 5.31
C SER A 146 19.30 0.60 4.37
N VAL A 147 20.62 0.62 4.14
CA VAL A 147 21.31 -0.42 3.35
C VAL A 147 21.17 -1.80 4.00
N LEU A 148 21.43 -1.91 5.31
CA LEU A 148 21.34 -3.19 6.01
C LEU A 148 19.90 -3.73 6.02
N ALA A 149 18.93 -2.88 6.34
CA ALA A 149 17.52 -3.25 6.32
C ALA A 149 17.10 -3.70 4.90
N GLY A 150 17.46 -2.94 3.88
CA GLY A 150 17.16 -3.27 2.49
C GLY A 150 17.81 -4.59 2.03
N ALA A 151 19.06 -4.85 2.44
CA ALA A 151 19.74 -6.12 2.16
C ALA A 151 19.01 -7.30 2.83
N VAL A 152 18.61 -7.17 4.09
CA VAL A 152 17.83 -8.21 4.80
C VAL A 152 16.51 -8.48 4.08
N LEU A 153 15.82 -7.44 3.62
CA LEU A 153 14.56 -7.55 2.87
C LEU A 153 14.72 -8.37 1.58
N ILE A 154 15.81 -8.14 0.85
CA ILE A 154 16.11 -8.84 -0.41
C ILE A 154 16.51 -10.30 -0.15
N LEU A 155 17.32 -10.55 0.88
CA LEU A 155 17.85 -11.88 1.19
C LEU A 155 16.81 -12.79 1.85
N THR A 156 15.82 -12.22 2.55
CA THR A 156 14.81 -12.97 3.31
C THR A 156 13.37 -12.55 2.97
N PRO A 157 12.95 -12.61 1.70
CA PRO A 157 11.75 -11.90 1.22
C PRO A 157 10.45 -12.33 1.90
N LEU A 158 10.28 -13.59 2.31
CA LEU A 158 9.07 -14.02 3.01
C LEU A 158 9.01 -13.47 4.45
N LEU A 159 10.12 -13.52 5.18
CA LEU A 159 10.19 -12.95 6.52
C LEU A 159 10.10 -11.42 6.46
N ALA A 160 10.74 -10.83 5.46
CA ALA A 160 10.70 -9.42 5.18
C ALA A 160 9.28 -8.89 4.95
N ALA A 161 8.43 -9.64 4.23
CA ALA A 161 7.02 -9.28 4.06
C ALA A 161 6.30 -9.18 5.42
N VAL A 162 6.56 -10.12 6.32
CA VAL A 162 5.99 -10.10 7.69
C VAL A 162 6.55 -8.93 8.50
N THR A 163 7.85 -8.65 8.39
CA THR A 163 8.49 -7.52 9.07
C THR A 163 7.95 -6.18 8.59
N LEU A 164 7.76 -6.01 7.29
CA LEU A 164 7.15 -4.82 6.70
C LEU A 164 5.69 -4.66 7.14
N TRP A 165 4.97 -5.78 7.22
CA TRP A 165 3.60 -5.80 7.74
C TRP A 165 3.54 -5.38 9.22
N LEU A 166 4.46 -5.88 10.05
CA LEU A 166 4.59 -5.47 11.44
C LEU A 166 4.95 -3.98 11.57
N LEU A 167 5.87 -3.50 10.75
CA LEU A 167 6.24 -2.08 10.73
C LEU A 167 5.03 -1.20 10.42
N LEU A 168 4.18 -1.61 9.48
CA LEU A 168 2.91 -0.94 9.20
C LEU A 168 1.98 -0.97 10.42
N GLY A 169 1.80 -2.13 11.06
CA GLY A 169 0.93 -2.27 12.23
C GLY A 169 1.36 -1.40 13.42
N VAL A 170 2.67 -1.40 13.73
CA VAL A 170 3.24 -0.54 14.78
C VAL A 170 3.08 0.93 14.42
N SER A 171 3.29 1.31 13.15
CA SER A 171 3.08 2.67 12.69
C SER A 171 1.61 3.11 12.83
N MET A 172 0.65 2.22 12.52
CA MET A 172 -0.78 2.48 12.73
C MET A 172 -1.13 2.65 14.20
N LEU A 173 -0.54 1.86 15.10
CA LEU A 173 -0.72 2.05 16.55
C LEU A 173 -0.22 3.44 16.99
N VAL A 174 1.00 3.81 16.62
CA VAL A 174 1.59 5.10 16.99
C VAL A 174 0.76 6.26 16.44
N LEU A 175 0.43 6.24 15.14
CA LEU A 175 -0.37 7.29 14.51
C LEU A 175 -1.80 7.32 15.06
N GLY A 176 -2.38 6.17 15.39
CA GLY A 176 -3.71 6.08 15.98
C GLY A 176 -3.75 6.70 17.38
N VAL A 177 -2.74 6.43 18.22
CA VAL A 177 -2.59 7.07 19.53
C VAL A 177 -2.42 8.58 19.39
N VAL A 178 -1.56 9.04 18.46
CA VAL A 178 -1.38 10.48 18.21
C VAL A 178 -2.68 11.15 17.78
N GLN A 179 -3.46 10.52 16.90
CA GLN A 179 -4.76 11.04 16.45
C GLN A 179 -5.78 11.10 17.59
N ALA A 180 -5.84 10.06 18.44
CA ALA A 180 -6.71 10.03 19.61
C ALA A 180 -6.37 11.19 20.58
N VAL A 181 -5.09 11.37 20.91
CA VAL A 181 -4.64 12.46 21.78
C VAL A 181 -5.02 13.82 21.21
N ARG A 182 -4.85 14.03 19.90
CA ARG A 182 -5.24 15.29 19.23
C ARG A 182 -6.75 15.52 19.25
N ALA A 183 -7.55 14.48 19.02
CA ALA A 183 -9.01 14.56 19.04
C ALA A 183 -9.54 15.01 20.41
N PHE A 184 -9.00 14.44 21.50
CA PHE A 184 -9.37 14.79 22.87
C PHE A 184 -8.78 16.13 23.33
N GLY A 185 -7.62 16.53 22.81
CA GLY A 185 -6.96 17.80 23.15
C GLY A 185 -7.59 19.04 22.52
N MET A 186 -8.33 18.91 21.42
CA MET A 186 -9.08 20.02 20.84
C MET A 186 -10.28 20.36 21.74
N LYS A 187 -10.45 21.63 22.13
CA LYS A 187 -11.63 22.10 22.89
C LYS A 187 -12.88 22.15 22.00
N PRO A 188 -14.09 21.88 22.53
CA PRO A 188 -15.34 22.16 21.82
C PRO A 188 -15.37 23.62 21.39
N ALA A 189 -15.67 23.88 20.11
CA ALA A 189 -16.10 25.19 19.69
C ALA A 189 -17.48 25.41 20.33
N ALA A 190 -17.50 26.25 21.37
CA ALA A 190 -18.72 26.70 22.03
C ALA A 190 -19.43 27.76 21.17
#